data_AF-A0A9P5JZD4-F1
#
_entry.id   AF-A0A9P5JZD4-F1
#
_cell.length_a   1.000
_cell.length_b   1.000
_cell.length_c   1.000
_cell.angle_alpha   90.00
_cell.angle_beta   90.00
_cell.angle_gamma   90.00
#
_symmetry.space_group_name_H-M   'P 1'
#
loop_
_entity.id
_entity.type
_entity.pdbx_description
1 polymer ?
#
loop_
_entity_poly.entity_id
_entity_poly.type
_entity_poly.pdbx_seq_one_letter_code
_entity_poly.pdbx_strand_id
1 'polypeptide(L)'
;MYLREEAKVYTLSMTVLTLGWFRDIRPSSVGQIFNSLSQRLSTVEHLSLEHKASIEEDDVAQFDVIEWRKLLGSFKYVKTLSVDDPLVEEVSRCLGLDDEEHPLELLPVLQEFTYPGNYDTGDALTWFVNARQNTGRFIALNALSLRSNPGFSESSDAMTESGDAWSSDAWNEKWNDEAWNGDAWNEAWSNLDT
;
A
#
# COMPACT_ATOMS: atom_id res chain seq x y z
N MET A 1 32.21 7.50 -27.60
CA MET A 1 31.83 6.52 -26.56
C MET A 1 31.01 7.27 -25.54
N TYR A 2 29.69 7.15 -25.56
CA TYR A 2 28.82 7.70 -24.51
C TYR A 2 28.74 6.65 -23.41
N LEU A 3 29.15 7.01 -22.20
CA LEU A 3 28.85 6.24 -20.99
C LEU A 3 27.32 6.26 -20.83
N ARG A 4 26.71 5.10 -21.00
CA ARG A 4 25.30 4.90 -20.66
C ARG A 4 25.23 4.99 -19.14
N GLU A 5 24.87 6.16 -18.61
CA GLU A 5 24.51 6.28 -17.21
C GLU A 5 23.40 5.27 -16.94
N GLU A 6 23.70 4.31 -16.08
CA GLU A 6 22.72 3.36 -15.59
C GLU A 6 21.70 4.18 -14.79
N ALA A 7 20.48 4.28 -15.33
CA ALA A 7 19.41 4.98 -14.66
C ALA A 7 19.18 4.30 -13.30
N LYS A 8 19.37 5.06 -12.22
CA LYS A 8 19.04 4.59 -10.88
C LYS A 8 17.55 4.32 -10.83
N VAL A 9 17.17 3.06 -10.65
CA VAL A 9 15.78 2.64 -10.46
C VAL A 9 15.45 2.83 -8.98
N TYR A 10 14.38 3.57 -8.70
CA TYR A 10 13.94 3.81 -7.33
C TYR A 10 12.73 2.94 -7.01
N THR A 11 12.85 2.16 -5.94
CA THR A 11 11.78 1.35 -5.37
C THR A 11 11.34 1.96 -4.04
N LEU A 12 10.03 2.13 -3.86
CA LEU A 12 9.41 2.58 -2.63
C LEU A 12 8.47 1.48 -2.12
N SER A 13 8.66 1.03 -0.88
CA SER A 13 7.66 0.27 -0.13
C SER A 13 7.01 1.20 0.88
N MET A 14 5.68 1.22 0.89
CA MET A 14 4.86 1.99 1.81
C MET A 14 3.97 1.03 2.57
N THR A 15 4.20 0.94 3.88
CA THR A 15 3.33 0.19 4.79
C THR A 15 2.17 1.08 5.22
N VAL A 16 0.95 0.69 4.88
CA VAL A 16 -0.27 1.32 5.34
C VAL A 16 -0.68 0.63 6.63
N LEU A 17 -0.54 1.36 7.74
CA LEU A 17 -1.02 0.93 9.03
C LEU A 17 -2.52 1.25 9.11
N THR A 18 -3.38 0.24 9.07
CA THR A 18 -4.79 0.39 9.45
C THR A 18 -4.87 0.40 10.97
N LEU A 19 -4.28 1.41 11.60
CA LEU A 19 -4.59 1.70 12.99
C LEU A 19 -5.90 2.49 12.96
N GLY A 20 -6.90 2.09 13.74
CA GLY A 20 -8.10 2.89 14.00
C GLY A 20 -7.79 4.30 14.53
N TRP A 21 -6.53 4.59 14.84
CA TRP A 21 -6.00 5.92 15.19
C TRP A 21 -5.85 6.89 14.01
N PHE A 22 -5.92 6.44 12.76
CA PHE A 22 -5.99 7.36 11.62
C PHE A 22 -7.27 8.21 11.62
N ARG A 23 -8.26 7.87 12.44
CA ARG A 23 -9.43 8.73 12.68
C ARG A 23 -9.07 10.13 13.20
N ASP A 24 -7.98 10.24 13.96
CA ASP A 24 -7.56 11.50 14.59
C ASP A 24 -6.45 12.22 13.80
N ILE A 25 -5.78 11.53 12.88
CA ILE A 25 -4.89 12.16 11.90
C ILE A 25 -5.77 12.95 10.94
N ARG A 26 -5.77 14.28 11.10
CA ARG A 26 -6.51 15.16 10.21
C ARG A 26 -6.09 14.88 8.75
N PRO A 27 -7.06 14.68 7.83
CA PRO A 27 -6.83 14.55 6.38
C PRO A 27 -5.88 15.60 5.80
N SER A 28 -5.83 16.78 6.43
CA SER A 28 -4.93 17.88 6.00
C SER A 28 -3.45 17.54 6.16
N SER A 29 -3.06 16.70 7.11
CA SER A 29 -1.65 16.39 7.39
C SER A 29 -1.05 15.39 6.41
N VAL A 30 -1.81 14.35 6.07
CA VAL A 30 -1.43 13.32 5.08
C VAL A 30 -1.27 13.96 3.70
N GLY A 31 -2.23 14.79 3.29
CA GLY A 31 -2.14 15.53 2.04
C GLY A 31 -0.93 16.48 1.98
N GLN A 32 -0.57 17.13 3.10
CA GLN A 32 0.62 17.99 3.18
C GLN A 32 1.92 17.20 3.03
N ILE A 33 2.02 16.04 3.68
CA ILE A 33 3.18 15.16 3.57
C ILE A 33 3.35 14.72 2.12
N PHE A 34 2.30 14.19 1.48
CA PHE A 34 2.40 13.77 0.08
C PHE A 34 2.68 14.91 -0.88
N ASN A 35 2.09 16.08 -0.65
CA ASN A 35 2.39 17.24 -1.47
C ASN A 35 3.86 17.66 -1.34
N SER A 36 4.43 17.64 -0.12
CA SER A 36 5.84 17.95 0.11
C SER A 36 6.78 16.91 -0.51
N LEU A 37 6.35 15.65 -0.55
CA LEU A 37 7.12 14.54 -1.11
C LEU A 37 6.89 14.34 -2.61
N SER A 38 5.88 14.98 -3.20
CA SER A 38 5.44 14.76 -4.59
C SER A 38 6.59 14.81 -5.61
N GLN A 39 7.54 15.74 -5.44
CA GLN A 39 8.71 15.85 -6.31
C GLN A 39 9.59 14.60 -6.24
N ARG A 40 9.79 14.03 -5.05
CA ARG A 40 10.59 12.80 -4.85
C ARG A 40 9.80 11.55 -5.23
N LEU A 41 8.52 11.49 -4.89
CA LEU A 41 7.64 10.38 -5.27
C LEU A 41 7.46 10.30 -6.79
N SER A 42 7.64 11.41 -7.50
CA SER A 42 7.64 11.40 -8.95
C SER A 42 8.74 10.51 -9.53
N THR A 43 9.90 10.30 -8.89
CA THR A 43 10.96 9.45 -9.47
C THR A 43 10.80 7.96 -9.19
N VAL A 44 9.77 7.56 -8.44
CA VAL A 44 9.53 6.17 -8.06
C VAL A 44 9.01 5.39 -9.25
N GLU A 45 9.69 4.30 -9.60
CA GLU A 45 9.26 3.40 -10.68
C GLU A 45 8.50 2.18 -10.15
N HIS A 46 8.81 1.74 -8.94
CA HIS A 46 8.18 0.59 -8.29
C HIS A 46 7.57 1.02 -6.95
N LEU A 47 6.26 0.84 -6.81
CA LEU A 47 5.52 1.13 -5.59
C LEU A 47 4.95 -0.17 -5.03
N SER A 48 5.27 -0.50 -3.78
CA SER A 48 4.66 -1.59 -3.01
C SER A 48 3.79 -0.99 -1.90
N LEU A 49 2.51 -1.35 -1.88
CA LEU A 49 1.55 -0.97 -0.85
C LEU A 49 1.28 -2.19 0.02
N GLU A 50 1.85 -2.18 1.22
CA GLU A 50 1.79 -3.30 2.13
C GLU A 50 0.83 -3.00 3.27
N HIS A 51 0.04 -4.00 3.67
CA HIS A 51 -0.82 -3.89 4.84
C HIS A 51 -0.19 -4.57 6.03
N LYS A 52 -0.21 -3.89 7.16
CA LYS A 52 0.21 -4.48 8.43
C LYS A 52 -0.95 -4.42 9.40
N ALA A 53 -1.61 -5.56 9.58
CA ALA A 53 -2.64 -5.72 10.59
C ALA A 53 -2.09 -5.39 11.99
N SER A 54 -2.78 -4.49 12.69
CA SER A 54 -2.64 -4.37 14.14
C SER A 54 -3.38 -5.55 14.78
N ILE A 55 -2.84 -6.07 15.89
CA ILE A 55 -3.31 -7.31 16.55
C ILE A 55 -4.74 -7.16 17.14
N GLU A 56 -5.34 -5.96 17.10
CA GLU A 56 -6.50 -5.62 17.94
C GLU A 56 -7.77 -5.15 17.20
N GLU A 57 -7.87 -5.15 15.88
CA GLU A 57 -9.06 -4.55 15.21
C GLU A 57 -9.76 -5.46 14.19
N ASP A 58 -11.04 -5.73 14.48
CA ASP A 58 -12.07 -6.27 13.57
C ASP A 58 -12.67 -5.19 12.65
N ASP A 59 -12.36 -3.90 12.88
CA ASP A 59 -12.84 -2.79 12.07
C ASP A 59 -11.74 -2.29 11.12
N VAL A 60 -11.75 -2.80 9.89
CA VAL A 60 -10.88 -2.30 8.82
C VAL A 60 -11.24 -0.84 8.56
N ALA A 61 -10.39 0.06 9.02
CA ALA A 61 -10.53 1.49 8.78
C ALA A 61 -10.50 1.75 7.26
N GLN A 62 -11.67 2.01 6.68
CA GLN A 62 -11.78 2.37 5.26
C GLN A 62 -11.15 3.75 5.05
N PHE A 63 -10.07 3.78 4.28
CA PHE A 63 -9.52 5.03 3.77
C PHE A 63 -10.49 5.70 2.80
N ASP A 64 -10.57 7.03 2.86
CA ASP A 64 -11.32 7.83 1.92
C ASP A 64 -10.71 7.68 0.51
N VAL A 65 -11.56 7.42 -0.49
CA VAL A 65 -11.16 7.31 -1.89
C VAL A 65 -10.46 8.58 -2.37
N ILE A 66 -10.85 9.75 -1.86
CA ILE A 66 -10.22 11.03 -2.19
C ILE A 66 -8.75 11.06 -1.75
N GLU A 67 -8.42 10.48 -0.59
CA GLU A 67 -7.06 10.45 -0.06
C GLU A 67 -6.17 9.50 -0.87
N TRP A 68 -6.66 8.30 -1.17
CA TRP A 68 -5.99 7.36 -2.07
C TRP A 68 -5.74 7.95 -3.44
N ARG A 69 -6.70 8.68 -4.01
CA ARG A 69 -6.53 9.35 -5.30
C ARG A 69 -5.41 10.38 -5.26
N LYS A 70 -5.35 11.21 -4.23
CA LYS A 70 -4.26 12.18 -4.04
C LYS A 70 -2.91 11.50 -3.86
N LEU A 71 -2.88 10.41 -3.10
CA LEU A 71 -1.69 9.60 -2.89
C LEU A 71 -1.18 9.02 -4.22
N LEU A 72 -2.00 8.23 -4.90
CA LEU A 72 -1.65 7.60 -6.19
C LEU A 72 -1.37 8.65 -7.28
N GLY A 73 -2.05 9.79 -7.23
CA GLY A 73 -1.83 10.92 -8.12
C GLY A 73 -0.45 11.56 -7.97
N SER A 74 0.21 11.41 -6.82
CA SER A 74 1.57 11.92 -6.58
C SER A 74 2.66 11.09 -7.27
N PHE A 75 2.32 9.85 -7.67
CA PHE A 75 3.24 8.92 -8.32
C PHE A 75 3.11 8.97 -9.84
N LYS A 76 3.83 9.90 -10.48
CA LYS A 76 3.73 10.11 -11.93
C LYS A 76 4.52 9.09 -12.77
N TYR A 77 5.55 8.46 -12.21
CA TYR A 77 6.44 7.58 -12.97
C TYR A 77 6.41 6.10 -12.55
N VAL A 78 5.45 5.71 -11.71
CA VAL A 78 5.30 4.32 -11.29
C VAL A 78 4.91 3.44 -12.48
N LYS A 79 5.77 2.46 -12.77
CA LYS A 79 5.60 1.44 -13.81
C LYS A 79 5.01 0.16 -13.22
N THR A 80 5.41 -0.19 -12.00
CA THR A 80 4.93 -1.38 -11.30
C THR A 80 4.30 -0.99 -9.98
N LEU A 81 3.04 -1.38 -9.77
CA LEU A 81 2.32 -1.25 -8.51
C LEU A 81 2.07 -2.64 -7.95
N SER A 82 2.55 -2.92 -6.73
CA SER A 82 2.22 -4.11 -5.96
C SER A 82 1.32 -3.72 -4.80
N VAL A 83 0.25 -4.47 -4.57
CA VAL A 83 -0.75 -4.17 -3.53
C VAL A 83 -1.02 -5.44 -2.74
N ASP A 84 -0.93 -5.37 -1.42
CA ASP A 84 -1.30 -6.47 -0.53
C ASP A 84 -2.82 -6.66 -0.44
N ASP A 85 -3.23 -7.89 -0.11
CA ASP A 85 -4.63 -8.38 -0.07
C ASP A 85 -5.66 -7.36 0.43
N PRO A 86 -5.57 -6.83 1.66
CA PRO A 86 -6.63 -6.01 2.24
C PRO A 86 -6.62 -4.57 1.72
N LEU A 87 -5.76 -4.23 0.75
CA LEU A 87 -5.74 -2.93 0.08
C LEU A 87 -6.20 -3.03 -1.39
N VAL A 88 -6.35 -4.24 -1.93
CA VAL A 88 -6.70 -4.46 -3.33
C VAL A 88 -8.07 -3.86 -3.63
N GLU A 89 -9.06 -4.06 -2.75
CA GLU A 89 -10.41 -3.52 -2.93
C GLU A 89 -10.41 -1.99 -2.92
N GLU A 90 -9.73 -1.38 -1.95
CA GLU A 90 -9.62 0.07 -1.79
C GLU A 90 -8.93 0.70 -2.98
N VAL A 91 -7.77 0.18 -3.37
CA VAL A 91 -7.01 0.68 -4.53
C VAL A 91 -7.83 0.52 -5.81
N SER A 92 -8.49 -0.62 -5.99
CA SER A 92 -9.34 -0.87 -7.16
C SER A 92 -10.51 0.11 -7.23
N ARG A 93 -11.20 0.34 -6.10
CA ARG A 93 -12.27 1.34 -5.98
C ARG A 93 -11.78 2.75 -6.35
N CYS A 94 -10.57 3.11 -5.94
CA CYS A 94 -10.00 4.42 -6.24
C CYS A 94 -9.65 4.58 -7.73
N LEU A 95 -9.23 3.50 -8.38
CA LEU A 95 -8.90 3.47 -9.81
C LEU A 95 -10.15 3.41 -10.71
N GLY A 96 -11.27 2.88 -10.21
CA GLY A 96 -12.46 2.60 -11.00
C GLY A 96 -13.61 3.62 -10.92
N LEU A 97 -13.45 4.76 -10.24
CA LEU A 97 -14.54 5.74 -10.14
C LEU A 97 -14.81 6.46 -11.48
N ASP A 98 -16.09 6.44 -11.87
CA ASP A 98 -16.70 7.01 -13.09
C ASP A 98 -16.81 8.55 -13.11
N ASP A 99 -16.41 9.24 -12.04
CA ASP A 99 -16.45 10.70 -12.01
C ASP A 99 -15.46 11.22 -13.05
N GLU A 100 -15.95 12.09 -13.94
CA GLU A 100 -15.36 12.74 -15.12
C GLU A 100 -13.84 13.09 -15.13
N GLU A 101 -13.12 12.91 -14.01
CA GLU A 101 -11.67 12.86 -13.91
C GLU A 101 -11.08 11.60 -14.58
N HIS A 102 -10.17 11.82 -15.53
CA HIS A 102 -9.65 10.75 -16.37
C HIS A 102 -8.82 9.74 -15.56
N PRO A 103 -9.11 8.42 -15.61
CA PRO A 103 -8.26 7.35 -15.04
C PRO A 103 -6.83 7.34 -15.61
N LEU A 104 -6.59 8.13 -16.66
CA LEU A 104 -5.30 8.34 -17.30
C LEU A 104 -4.38 9.26 -16.50
N GLU A 105 -4.90 10.03 -15.54
CA GLU A 105 -4.12 10.97 -14.73
C GLU A 105 -3.46 10.31 -13.51
N LEU A 106 -4.07 9.22 -13.03
CA LEU A 106 -3.56 8.39 -11.94
C LEU A 106 -2.60 7.36 -12.49
N LEU A 107 -1.36 7.35 -11.99
CA LEU A 107 -0.29 6.42 -12.38
C LEU A 107 -0.07 6.36 -13.91
N PRO A 108 0.12 7.49 -14.60
CA PRO A 108 0.00 7.60 -16.07
C PRO A 108 0.89 6.63 -16.86
N VAL A 109 2.00 6.18 -16.28
CA VAL A 109 2.96 5.26 -16.91
C VAL A 109 2.90 3.81 -16.38
N LEU A 110 1.88 3.47 -15.59
CA LEU A 110 1.70 2.12 -15.07
C LEU A 110 1.64 1.08 -16.19
N GLN A 111 2.47 0.05 -16.07
CA GLN A 111 2.62 -1.07 -16.99
C GLN A 111 2.27 -2.40 -16.33
N GLU A 112 2.40 -2.50 -15.02
CA GLU A 112 2.21 -3.74 -14.27
C GLU A 112 1.50 -3.46 -12.94
N PHE A 113 0.49 -4.26 -12.65
CA PHE A 113 -0.25 -4.26 -11.39
C PHE A 113 -0.23 -5.67 -10.80
N THR A 114 0.39 -5.81 -9.64
CA THR A 114 0.56 -7.07 -8.91
C THR A 114 -0.30 -7.07 -7.67
N TYR A 115 -1.04 -8.15 -7.46
CA TYR A 115 -1.93 -8.34 -6.31
C TYR A 115 -2.07 -9.83 -6.02
N PRO A 116 -2.53 -10.28 -4.84
CA PRO A 116 -2.66 -11.70 -4.59
C PRO A 116 -3.96 -12.25 -5.18
N GLY A 117 -3.87 -13.42 -5.82
CA GLY A 117 -4.89 -13.94 -6.71
C GLY A 117 -6.14 -14.53 -6.04
N ASN A 118 -6.30 -14.36 -4.72
CA ASN A 118 -7.45 -14.83 -3.96
C ASN A 118 -8.60 -13.81 -3.91
N TYR A 119 -8.37 -12.56 -4.32
CA TYR A 119 -9.35 -11.49 -4.23
C TYR A 119 -10.12 -11.27 -5.53
N ASP A 120 -11.42 -11.05 -5.41
CA ASP A 120 -12.23 -10.49 -6.49
C ASP A 120 -11.84 -9.01 -6.64
N THR A 121 -11.06 -8.69 -7.66
CA THR A 121 -10.67 -7.31 -7.96
C THR A 121 -11.84 -6.44 -8.42
N GLY A 122 -13.03 -7.04 -8.55
CA GLY A 122 -14.27 -6.37 -8.91
C GLY A 122 -14.28 -5.77 -10.32
N ASP A 123 -15.40 -5.15 -10.65
CA ASP A 123 -15.59 -4.46 -11.93
C ASP A 123 -14.71 -3.21 -12.05
N ALA A 124 -14.30 -2.61 -10.92
CA ALA A 124 -13.54 -1.36 -10.86
C ALA A 124 -12.12 -1.49 -11.45
N LEU A 125 -11.35 -2.52 -11.06
CA LEU A 125 -10.01 -2.74 -11.63
C LEU A 125 -10.10 -3.11 -13.11
N THR A 126 -11.07 -3.97 -13.46
CA THR A 126 -11.35 -4.35 -14.84
C THR A 126 -11.64 -3.11 -15.71
N TRP A 127 -12.47 -2.19 -15.23
CA TRP A 127 -12.77 -0.94 -15.92
C TRP A 127 -11.52 -0.08 -16.13
N PHE A 128 -10.69 0.10 -15.09
CA PHE A 128 -9.45 0.88 -15.17
C PHE A 128 -8.49 0.31 -16.22
N VAL A 129 -8.31 -1.01 -16.24
CA VAL A 129 -7.46 -1.69 -17.21
C VAL A 129 -8.01 -1.52 -18.63
N ASN A 130 -9.31 -1.74 -18.82
CA ASN A 130 -9.97 -1.56 -20.13
C ASN A 130 -9.86 -0.12 -20.64
N ALA A 131 -10.09 0.87 -19.76
CA ALA A 131 -9.97 2.29 -20.11
C ALA A 131 -8.58 2.62 -20.63
N ARG A 132 -7.53 2.07 -20.02
CA ARG A 132 -6.15 2.26 -20.47
C ARG A 132 -5.82 1.52 -21.75
N GLN A 133 -6.26 0.28 -21.87
CA GLN A 133 -6.09 -0.49 -23.11
C GLN A 133 -6.71 0.22 -24.31
N ASN A 134 -7.90 0.82 -24.14
CA ASN A 134 -8.57 1.62 -25.18
C ASN A 134 -7.76 2.85 -25.63
N THR A 135 -6.83 3.33 -24.80
CA THR A 135 -5.90 4.42 -25.13
C THR A 135 -4.53 3.94 -25.62
N GLY A 136 -4.36 2.64 -25.84
CA GLY A 136 -3.11 2.02 -26.26
C GLY A 136 -2.09 1.83 -25.13
N ARG A 137 -2.51 1.96 -23.87
CA ARG A 137 -1.66 1.73 -22.69
C ARG A 137 -2.02 0.39 -22.06
N PHE A 138 -1.22 -0.63 -22.36
CA PHE A 138 -1.42 -1.96 -21.79
C PHE A 138 -0.93 -2.02 -20.33
N ILE A 139 -1.71 -2.66 -19.47
CA ILE A 139 -1.31 -3.03 -18.10
C ILE A 139 -1.32 -4.55 -17.98
N ALA A 140 -0.20 -5.12 -17.57
CA ALA A 140 -0.10 -6.50 -17.16
C ALA A 140 -0.69 -6.66 -15.74
N LEU A 141 -1.64 -7.59 -15.57
CA LEU A 141 -2.16 -7.98 -14.27
C LEU A 141 -1.47 -9.25 -13.80
N ASN A 142 -0.82 -9.19 -12.65
CA ASN A 142 -0.09 -10.30 -12.06
C ASN A 142 -0.73 -10.72 -10.75
N ALA A 143 -1.58 -11.74 -10.81
CA ALA A 143 -2.14 -12.39 -9.64
C ALA A 143 -1.10 -13.31 -9.00
N LEU A 144 -0.60 -12.96 -7.81
CA LEU A 144 0.29 -13.80 -7.03
C LEU A 144 -0.51 -15.00 -6.51
N SER A 145 -0.18 -16.20 -6.99
CA SER A 145 -0.69 -17.41 -6.36
C SER A 145 -0.09 -17.53 -4.97
N LEU A 146 -0.87 -17.17 -3.94
CA LEU A 146 -0.61 -17.60 -2.58
C LEU A 146 -0.66 -19.12 -2.61
N ARG A 147 0.50 -19.76 -2.64
CA ARG A 147 0.62 -21.21 -2.54
C ARG A 147 -0.02 -21.58 -1.21
N SER A 148 -1.25 -22.07 -1.26
CA SER A 148 -2.02 -22.52 -0.11
C SER A 148 -1.11 -23.43 0.68
N ASN A 149 -0.70 -23.02 1.88
CA ASN A 149 0.10 -23.87 2.73
C ASN A 149 -0.83 -25.02 3.14
N PRO A 150 -0.64 -26.28 2.68
CA PRO A 150 -1.60 -27.35 2.94
C PRO A 150 -1.52 -27.88 4.39
N GLY A 151 -1.01 -27.07 5.33
CA GLY A 151 -0.63 -27.49 6.68
C GLY A 151 -1.67 -27.24 7.77
N PHE A 152 -2.78 -26.54 7.49
CA PHE A 152 -3.87 -26.40 8.45
C PHE A 152 -5.01 -27.36 8.08
N SER A 153 -4.75 -28.66 8.21
CA SER A 153 -5.84 -29.62 8.38
C SER A 153 -6.43 -29.37 9.76
N GLU A 154 -7.65 -28.84 9.76
CA GLU A 154 -8.52 -28.68 10.91
C GLU A 154 -8.79 -30.07 11.51
N SER A 155 -7.92 -30.49 12.43
CA SER A 155 -8.12 -31.67 13.27
C SER A 155 -9.17 -31.31 14.31
N SER A 156 -10.43 -31.51 13.95
CA SER A 156 -11.56 -31.44 14.88
C SER A 156 -11.52 -32.66 15.80
N ASP A 157 -10.72 -32.60 16.86
CA ASP A 157 -10.78 -33.54 17.98
C ASP A 157 -10.67 -32.78 19.32
N ALA A 158 -11.59 -33.14 20.21
CA ALA A 158 -11.97 -32.41 21.40
C ALA A 158 -11.03 -32.59 22.61
N MET A 159 -11.18 -31.64 23.55
CA MET A 159 -10.76 -31.66 24.99
C MET A 159 -9.25 -31.47 25.24
N THR A 160 -8.76 -30.71 26.23
CA THR A 160 -9.29 -30.37 27.56
C THR A 160 -8.53 -29.18 28.14
N GLU A 161 -9.23 -28.43 29.00
CA GLU A 161 -8.78 -27.51 30.04
C GLU A 161 -7.43 -27.86 30.72
N SER A 162 -6.49 -26.91 30.76
CA SER A 162 -5.55 -26.69 31.87
C SER A 162 -4.85 -25.36 31.66
N GLY A 163 -5.00 -24.46 32.63
CA GLY A 163 -4.39 -23.14 32.61
C GLY A 163 -2.87 -23.19 32.77
N ASP A 164 -2.22 -22.17 32.23
CA ASP A 164 -1.12 -21.47 32.87
C ASP A 164 -1.06 -20.06 32.29
N ALA A 165 -1.26 -19.07 33.15
CA ALA A 165 -1.20 -17.65 32.83
C ALA A 165 0.27 -17.26 32.61
N TRP A 166 0.63 -16.92 31.37
CA TRP A 166 1.89 -16.21 31.10
C TRP A 166 1.60 -14.71 31.09
N SER A 167 2.20 -14.00 32.05
CA SER A 167 2.14 -12.55 32.21
C SER A 167 2.85 -11.88 31.02
N SER A 168 2.08 -11.09 30.25
CA SER A 168 2.51 -10.32 29.07
C SER A 168 3.15 -8.97 29.43
N ASP A 169 3.76 -8.84 30.61
CA ASP A 169 4.19 -7.52 31.11
C ASP A 169 5.63 -7.14 30.76
N ALA A 170 6.35 -7.93 29.94
CA ALA A 170 7.79 -7.69 29.69
C ALA A 170 8.15 -6.95 28.40
N TRP A 171 7.19 -6.65 27.50
CA TRP A 171 7.51 -6.04 26.19
C TRP A 171 7.05 -4.58 26.02
N ASN A 172 6.34 -4.01 27.00
CA ASN A 172 5.69 -2.70 26.85
C ASN A 172 6.48 -1.48 27.35
N GLU A 173 7.70 -1.63 27.85
CA GLU A 173 8.44 -0.48 28.44
C GLU A 173 9.48 0.18 27.52
N LYS A 174 9.66 -0.24 26.26
CA LYS A 174 10.72 0.34 25.41
C LYS A 174 10.26 1.25 24.26
N TRP A 175 8.97 1.29 23.92
CA TRP A 175 8.50 2.03 22.73
C TRP A 175 7.61 3.24 23.04
N ASN A 176 7.43 3.60 24.32
CA ASN A 176 6.47 4.64 24.73
C ASN A 176 7.06 6.04 24.98
N ASP A 177 8.37 6.23 24.96
CA ASP A 177 8.98 7.52 25.38
C ASP A 177 9.51 8.41 24.24
N GLU A 178 9.41 8.02 22.98
CA GLU A 178 9.74 8.92 21.88
C GLU A 178 8.47 9.41 21.20
N ALA A 179 8.00 10.57 21.66
CA ALA A 179 7.06 11.39 20.92
C ALA A 179 7.54 11.52 19.47
N TRP A 180 6.76 10.95 18.54
CA TRP A 180 7.00 10.92 17.10
C TRP A 180 6.90 12.33 16.51
N ASN A 181 7.94 13.14 16.68
CA ASN A 181 8.09 14.44 16.02
C ASN A 181 8.52 14.22 14.56
N GLY A 182 7.91 14.98 13.64
CA GLY A 182 8.14 14.89 12.18
C GLY A 182 9.59 15.10 11.71
N ASP A 183 10.53 15.40 12.62
CA ASP A 183 11.95 15.57 12.32
C ASP A 183 12.69 14.23 12.13
N ALA A 184 12.27 13.15 12.82
CA ALA A 184 12.92 11.85 12.74
C ALA A 184 12.84 11.22 11.33
N TRP A 185 11.81 11.58 10.56
CA TRP A 185 11.67 11.14 9.17
C TRP A 185 12.68 11.80 8.23
N ASN A 186 13.07 13.05 8.46
CA ASN A 186 14.04 13.70 7.57
C ASN A 186 15.46 13.10 7.72
N GLU A 187 15.85 12.68 8.92
CA GLU A 187 17.18 12.08 9.17
C GLU A 187 17.34 10.67 8.58
N ALA A 188 16.29 9.85 8.58
CA ALA A 188 16.32 8.52 7.96
C ALA A 188 16.59 8.59 6.45
N TRP A 189 16.18 9.68 5.79
CA TRP A 189 16.32 9.88 4.35
C TRP A 189 17.50 10.77 3.95
N SER A 190 18.10 11.55 4.85
CA SER A 190 19.36 12.27 4.59
C SER A 190 20.57 11.33 4.42
N ASN A 191 20.50 10.10 4.92
CA ASN A 191 21.57 9.10 4.79
C ASN A 191 21.55 8.31 3.47
N LEU A 192 20.62 8.59 2.56
CA LEU A 192 20.53 7.97 1.23
C LEU A 192 21.19 8.81 0.11
N ASP A 193 21.71 10.00 0.45
CA ASP A 193 22.41 10.91 -0.47
C ASP A 193 23.96 10.83 -0.38
N THR A 194 24.52 9.82 0.30
CA THR A 194 25.97 9.47 0.28
C THR A 194 26.21 8.15 -0.40
#